data_AF-A0A428R9T2-F1
#
_entry.id   AF-A0A428R9T2-F1
#
_cell.length_a   1.000
_cell.length_b   1.000
_cell.length_c   1.000
_cell.angle_alpha   90.00
_cell.angle_beta   90.00
_cell.angle_gamma   90.00
#
_symmetry.space_group_name_H-M   'P 1'
#
loop_
_entity.id
_entity.type
_entity.pdbx_description
1 polymer ?
#
loop_
_entity_poly.entity_id
_entity_poly.type
_entity_poly.pdbx_seq_one_letter_code
_entity_poly.pdbx_strand_id
1 'polypeptide(L)'
;MKLPGSKLSSCDPLLADQKPVPVRMAVQGGSYQRHQGQRNRGRIFIIAVVLAFLFFNFGYRDITHTRYPPQLLSTSNKVSRLHYLVPANVVNPHVCAVVGSALANRYSIPTILGYKGEGFMDAQRAHIAKLRAIRHYLQTCRGDKDDLVIIVDGFDVMAQLPAEAMIERYFSIMAKEDQILADQRGVSVEELHASGIRQTLLWGTDKGCFPEGDNDPRCWLVPFSTLPRYKWGPRTNNGELIYSDSRFLNSGTVIGPLGDLSTFIEAALSAIEDNWDQDYFFRDSDQFYISSLYARQEYQRAVDLNGGRFPEEVGDRSLPKNKEGEDDVTEYHVLVDFDSSFTQTQCHNNRFIHKLQFDNYDLTAHIGQDVLEEGNTFRPYKIQMPAALYQALYRVYESLPPEDRPQMPARNWVQSLKLGTNIGTQKIYAFYHNTCDKAGFVNKYHDSWFFPLIRPLLRSAAKAIREKRPIGPRPIDERVWMPAREYPTDKNLQDEFGGVFTDMEGEEFIPLQQFCGDDLISAIGTEVEFPLSRLTE
;
A
#
# COMPACT_ATOMS: atom_id res chain seq x y z
N MET A 1 41.21 -7.74 -43.78
CA MET A 1 41.48 -9.17 -44.03
C MET A 1 40.12 -9.88 -44.12
N LYS A 2 39.85 -10.55 -45.25
CA LYS A 2 38.70 -11.42 -45.63
C LYS A 2 37.41 -11.46 -44.79
N LEU A 3 36.28 -11.17 -45.46
CA LEU A 3 34.90 -11.65 -45.18
C LEU A 3 34.80 -13.20 -45.32
N PRO A 4 33.80 -13.89 -44.72
CA PRO A 4 32.41 -14.03 -45.25
C PRO A 4 31.33 -14.03 -44.12
N GLY A 5 30.00 -13.93 -44.27
CA GLY A 5 29.05 -14.04 -45.39
C GLY A 5 27.81 -14.86 -44.95
N SER A 6 26.60 -14.28 -44.97
CA SER A 6 25.24 -14.91 -45.12
C SER A 6 24.20 -13.77 -44.92
N LYS A 7 23.27 -13.36 -45.78
CA LYS A 7 22.35 -13.86 -46.84
C LYS A 7 20.98 -14.37 -46.34
N LEU A 8 19.94 -13.63 -46.77
CA LEU A 8 18.47 -13.87 -46.80
C LEU A 8 17.70 -13.73 -45.47
N SER A 9 16.51 -13.12 -45.37
CA SER A 9 15.41 -13.03 -46.35
C SER A 9 14.49 -11.80 -46.12
N SER A 10 13.88 -11.34 -47.21
CA SER A 10 12.81 -10.33 -47.30
C SER A 10 11.43 -10.93 -47.05
N CYS A 11 10.46 -10.11 -46.62
CA CYS A 11 9.28 -9.73 -47.42
C CYS A 11 8.21 -9.02 -46.56
N ASP A 12 7.95 -7.76 -46.93
CA ASP A 12 6.64 -7.07 -46.86
C ASP A 12 5.54 -7.91 -47.56
N PRO A 13 4.23 -7.74 -47.25
CA PRO A 13 3.49 -6.67 -47.96
C PRO A 13 2.19 -6.08 -47.32
N LEU A 14 1.84 -4.91 -47.87
CA LEU A 14 0.50 -4.40 -48.23
C LEU A 14 -0.33 -3.54 -47.26
N LEU A 15 -0.33 -2.25 -47.63
CA LEU A 15 -1.37 -1.24 -47.48
C LEU A 15 -2.79 -1.72 -47.84
N ALA A 16 -3.78 -1.26 -47.07
CA ALA A 16 -5.11 -0.94 -47.58
C ALA A 16 -5.72 0.24 -46.80
N ASP A 17 -6.02 1.28 -47.56
CA ASP A 17 -6.55 2.58 -47.22
C ASP A 17 -8.09 2.55 -47.33
N GLN A 18 -8.83 3.01 -46.31
CA GLN A 18 -10.26 3.31 -46.45
C GLN A 18 -10.66 4.55 -45.63
N LYS A 19 -10.97 5.63 -46.36
CA LYS A 19 -11.61 6.86 -45.90
C LYS A 19 -13.11 6.66 -45.65
N PRO A 20 -13.74 7.37 -44.70
CA PRO A 20 -15.17 7.58 -44.69
C PRO A 20 -15.57 8.92 -45.34
N VAL A 21 -16.65 8.86 -46.14
CA VAL A 21 -17.38 9.99 -46.77
C VAL A 21 -18.41 10.56 -45.79
N PRO A 22 -18.66 11.88 -45.76
CA PRO A 22 -19.67 12.48 -44.88
C PRO A 22 -21.05 12.51 -45.54
N VAL A 23 -22.10 12.23 -44.75
CA VAL A 23 -23.49 12.49 -45.15
C VAL A 23 -24.06 13.59 -44.25
N ARG A 24 -24.56 14.65 -44.90
CA ARG A 24 -25.34 15.75 -44.30
C ARG A 24 -26.69 15.87 -45.03
N MET A 25 -27.64 16.49 -44.32
CA MET A 25 -28.96 16.99 -44.76
C MET A 25 -30.11 15.96 -44.74
N ALA A 26 -31.35 16.28 -44.38
CA ALA A 26 -31.98 17.54 -44.00
C ALA A 26 -33.27 17.25 -43.20
N VAL A 27 -33.71 18.27 -42.47
CA VAL A 27 -35.01 18.44 -41.85
C VAL A 27 -36.08 18.69 -42.92
N GLN A 28 -37.25 18.05 -42.80
CA GLN A 28 -38.50 18.59 -43.32
C GLN A 28 -39.66 18.26 -42.36
N GLY A 29 -40.44 19.29 -42.06
CA GLY A 29 -41.63 19.23 -41.22
C GLY A 29 -42.85 18.72 -41.97
N GLY A 30 -43.81 18.21 -41.19
CA GLY A 30 -45.15 17.82 -41.65
C GLY A 30 -46.12 17.82 -40.49
N SER A 31 -47.15 18.64 -40.59
CA SER A 31 -48.18 18.93 -39.60
C SER A 31 -49.25 17.82 -39.47
N TYR A 32 -49.73 17.65 -38.22
CA TYR A 32 -51.09 17.30 -37.78
C TYR A 32 -51.99 16.36 -38.62
N GLN A 33 -52.40 15.22 -38.06
CA GLN A 33 -53.79 15.01 -37.60
C GLN A 33 -53.95 13.76 -36.71
N ARG A 34 -54.85 13.88 -35.73
CA ARG A 34 -55.20 12.90 -34.70
C ARG A 34 -55.94 11.67 -35.27
N HIS A 35 -55.61 10.49 -34.77
CA HIS A 35 -56.61 9.47 -34.46
C HIS A 35 -56.26 8.75 -33.14
N GLN A 36 -57.03 9.08 -32.09
CA GLN A 36 -57.08 8.33 -30.83
C GLN A 36 -57.79 7.00 -31.10
N GLY A 37 -57.16 5.88 -30.74
CA GLY A 37 -57.87 4.60 -30.78
C GLY A 37 -57.03 3.32 -30.78
N GLN A 38 -55.79 3.29 -30.28
CA GLN A 38 -55.02 2.02 -30.27
C GLN A 38 -53.90 1.93 -29.22
N ARG A 39 -53.92 2.78 -28.17
CA ARG A 39 -52.77 2.94 -27.27
C ARG A 39 -52.70 1.97 -26.07
N ASN A 40 -53.72 1.16 -25.83
CA ASN A 40 -53.80 0.32 -24.62
C ASN A 40 -53.51 -1.17 -24.83
N ARG A 41 -53.46 -1.68 -26.08
CA ARG A 41 -53.10 -3.08 -26.34
C ARG A 41 -51.59 -3.32 -26.55
N GLY A 42 -50.87 -2.34 -27.12
CA GLY A 42 -49.42 -2.45 -27.30
C GLY A 42 -48.60 -2.31 -26.02
N ARG A 43 -49.07 -1.52 -25.04
CA ARG A 43 -48.36 -1.33 -23.75
C ARG A 43 -48.43 -2.55 -22.84
N ILE A 44 -49.55 -3.28 -22.85
CA ILE A 44 -49.70 -4.51 -22.05
C ILE A 44 -48.83 -5.63 -22.63
N PHE A 45 -48.70 -5.71 -23.96
CA PHE A 45 -47.83 -6.70 -24.61
C PHE A 45 -46.35 -6.44 -24.33
N ILE A 46 -45.90 -5.18 -24.35
CA ILE A 46 -44.51 -4.82 -24.05
C ILE A 46 -44.17 -5.08 -22.58
N ILE A 47 -45.08 -4.77 -21.64
CA ILE A 47 -44.85 -5.05 -20.21
C ILE A 47 -44.81 -6.56 -19.94
N ALA A 48 -45.67 -7.35 -20.58
CA ALA A 48 -45.67 -8.81 -20.43
C ALA A 48 -44.38 -9.44 -20.99
N VAL A 49 -43.86 -8.94 -22.13
CA VAL A 49 -42.60 -9.42 -22.70
C VAL A 49 -41.40 -9.03 -21.83
N VAL A 50 -41.37 -7.81 -21.26
CA VAL A 50 -40.30 -7.38 -20.34
C VAL A 50 -40.35 -8.15 -19.03
N LEU A 51 -41.53 -8.39 -18.46
CA LEU A 51 -41.67 -9.20 -17.24
C LEU A 51 -41.35 -10.67 -17.48
N ALA A 52 -41.70 -11.23 -18.64
CA ALA A 52 -41.28 -12.57 -19.02
C ALA A 52 -39.77 -12.65 -19.23
N PHE A 53 -39.13 -11.63 -19.82
CA PHE A 53 -37.67 -11.57 -19.95
C PHE A 53 -36.97 -11.45 -18.60
N LEU A 54 -37.54 -10.68 -17.66
CA LEU A 54 -37.02 -10.57 -16.29
C LEU A 54 -37.21 -11.88 -15.53
N PHE A 55 -38.36 -12.55 -15.64
CA PHE A 55 -38.57 -13.87 -15.01
C PHE A 55 -37.73 -14.98 -15.65
N PHE A 56 -37.44 -14.93 -16.95
CA PHE A 56 -36.59 -15.92 -17.62
C PHE A 56 -35.08 -15.65 -17.41
N ASN A 57 -34.68 -14.40 -17.11
CA ASN A 57 -33.29 -14.06 -16.77
C ASN A 57 -33.01 -14.04 -15.25
N PHE A 58 -34.03 -13.99 -14.39
CA PHE A 58 -33.88 -14.02 -12.92
C PHE A 58 -34.51 -15.23 -12.22
N GLY A 59 -35.34 -16.04 -12.90
CA GLY A 59 -35.84 -17.31 -12.37
C GLY A 59 -34.91 -18.46 -12.74
N TYR A 60 -34.34 -19.12 -11.74
CA TYR A 60 -33.31 -20.17 -11.83
C TYR A 60 -31.87 -19.70 -12.09
N ARG A 61 -31.37 -18.85 -11.19
CA ARG A 61 -30.01 -19.07 -10.66
C ARG A 61 -30.13 -19.49 -9.21
N ASP A 62 -30.23 -20.80 -9.04
CA ASP A 62 -29.93 -21.47 -7.78
C ASP A 62 -28.55 -20.95 -7.32
N ILE A 63 -28.51 -20.21 -6.21
CA ILE A 63 -27.26 -19.83 -5.55
C ILE A 63 -26.81 -21.08 -4.79
N THR A 64 -26.45 -22.11 -5.55
CA THR A 64 -25.65 -23.20 -5.01
C THR A 64 -24.29 -22.63 -4.70
N HIS A 65 -23.88 -22.74 -3.42
CA HIS A 65 -22.51 -22.59 -2.93
C HIS A 65 -21.48 -22.50 -4.05
N THR A 66 -20.89 -21.33 -4.25
CA THR A 66 -19.61 -21.20 -4.95
C THR A 66 -18.56 -21.96 -4.14
N ARG A 67 -18.55 -23.30 -4.29
CA ARG A 67 -17.35 -24.09 -4.15
C ARG A 67 -16.36 -23.46 -5.11
N TYR A 68 -15.24 -23.00 -4.57
CA TYR A 68 -14.06 -22.64 -5.35
C TYR A 68 -13.89 -23.67 -6.48
N PRO A 69 -14.04 -23.31 -7.76
CA PRO A 69 -13.62 -24.21 -8.82
C PRO A 69 -12.09 -24.31 -8.70
N PRO A 70 -11.52 -25.50 -8.43
CA PRO A 70 -10.09 -25.67 -8.51
C PRO A 70 -9.78 -25.76 -10.00
N GLN A 71 -9.53 -24.62 -10.66
CA GLN A 71 -8.78 -24.45 -11.91
C GLN A 71 -9.18 -23.12 -12.58
N LEU A 72 -8.33 -22.12 -12.40
CA LEU A 72 -8.00 -21.13 -13.43
C LEU A 72 -6.64 -20.46 -13.11
N LEU A 73 -5.66 -21.29 -12.72
CA LEU A 73 -4.28 -21.01 -13.11
C LEU A 73 -4.24 -21.32 -14.61
N SER A 74 -4.52 -20.31 -15.43
CA SER A 74 -3.92 -20.29 -16.76
C SER A 74 -2.44 -20.59 -16.58
N THR A 75 -1.90 -21.52 -17.36
CA THR A 75 -0.45 -21.80 -17.41
C THR A 75 0.39 -20.59 -17.85
N SER A 76 -0.20 -19.39 -18.02
CA SER A 76 0.46 -18.16 -18.42
C SER A 76 0.68 -17.11 -17.32
N ASN A 77 0.04 -17.20 -16.15
CA ASN A 77 0.16 -16.12 -15.15
C ASN A 77 1.42 -16.33 -14.29
N LYS A 78 2.26 -15.29 -14.22
CA LYS A 78 3.45 -15.29 -13.36
C LYS A 78 3.03 -15.38 -11.89
N VAL A 79 3.78 -16.12 -11.09
CA VAL A 79 3.61 -16.15 -9.63
C VAL A 79 4.66 -15.25 -9.02
N SER A 80 4.23 -14.28 -8.20
CA SER A 80 5.11 -13.42 -7.40
C SER A 80 4.75 -13.54 -5.93
N ARG A 81 5.69 -13.22 -5.05
CA ARG A 81 5.55 -13.37 -3.60
C ARG A 81 5.48 -12.02 -2.90
N LEU A 82 4.78 -11.99 -1.77
CA LEU A 82 4.79 -10.88 -0.83
C LEU A 82 5.60 -11.27 0.42
N HIS A 83 6.60 -10.46 0.73
CA HIS A 83 7.38 -10.52 1.96
C HIS A 83 6.91 -9.42 2.91
N TYR A 84 6.83 -9.74 4.21
CA TYR A 84 6.46 -8.79 5.26
C TYR A 84 7.53 -8.83 6.35
N LEU A 85 8.33 -7.77 6.46
CA LEU A 85 9.53 -7.72 7.29
C LEU A 85 9.33 -6.72 8.43
N VAL A 86 9.75 -7.13 9.63
CA VAL A 86 9.56 -6.36 10.86
C VAL A 86 10.89 -6.33 11.62
N PRO A 87 11.73 -5.28 11.46
CA PRO A 87 12.92 -5.12 12.27
C PRO A 87 12.55 -4.90 13.75
N ALA A 88 12.93 -5.86 14.61
CA ALA A 88 12.71 -5.80 16.05
C ALA A 88 13.66 -6.78 16.78
N ASN A 89 14.39 -6.27 17.78
CA ASN A 89 15.33 -7.08 18.55
C ASN A 89 14.73 -7.73 19.80
N VAL A 90 13.59 -7.22 20.28
CA VAL A 90 12.89 -7.70 21.47
C VAL A 90 11.43 -7.94 21.15
N VAL A 91 10.76 -8.81 21.94
CA VAL A 91 9.31 -8.98 21.90
C VAL A 91 8.69 -8.21 23.06
N ASN A 92 7.60 -7.51 22.77
CA ASN A 92 6.77 -6.81 23.73
C ASN A 92 5.35 -6.62 23.13
N PRO A 93 4.40 -6.00 23.87
CA PRO A 93 3.04 -5.82 23.36
C PRO A 93 2.95 -5.04 22.04
N HIS A 94 3.89 -4.13 21.78
CA HIS A 94 3.92 -3.36 20.53
C HIS A 94 4.24 -4.26 19.33
N VAL A 95 5.31 -5.06 19.42
CA VAL A 95 5.69 -5.99 18.34
C VAL A 95 4.59 -7.01 18.09
N CYS A 96 3.96 -7.51 19.16
CA CYS A 96 2.81 -8.40 19.06
C CYS A 96 1.62 -7.75 18.36
N ALA A 97 1.35 -6.46 18.60
CA ALA A 97 0.31 -5.71 17.88
C ALA A 97 0.65 -5.53 16.39
N VAL A 98 1.91 -5.25 16.04
CA VAL A 98 2.38 -5.18 14.64
C VAL A 98 2.12 -6.50 13.93
N VAL A 99 2.58 -7.62 14.50
CA VAL A 99 2.42 -8.97 13.95
C VAL A 99 0.93 -9.35 13.85
N GLY A 100 0.16 -9.14 14.92
CA GLY A 100 -1.26 -9.44 14.97
C GLY A 100 -2.05 -8.69 13.90
N SER A 101 -1.77 -7.40 13.71
CA SER A 101 -2.42 -6.58 12.69
C SER A 101 -2.13 -7.07 11.27
N ALA A 102 -0.89 -7.48 10.99
CA ALA A 102 -0.49 -7.99 9.68
C ALA A 102 -1.18 -9.34 9.36
N LEU A 103 -1.15 -10.27 10.30
CA LEU A 103 -1.78 -11.58 10.13
C LEU A 103 -3.32 -11.45 9.99
N ALA A 104 -3.96 -10.60 10.80
CA ALA A 104 -5.40 -10.32 10.70
C ALA A 104 -5.81 -9.79 9.31
N ASN A 105 -4.92 -9.02 8.69
CA ASN A 105 -5.09 -8.44 7.37
C ASN A 105 -4.54 -9.30 6.22
N ARG A 106 -4.28 -10.60 6.45
CA ARG A 106 -3.85 -11.56 5.40
C ARG A 106 -2.51 -11.24 4.74
N TYR A 107 -1.63 -10.49 5.39
CA TYR A 107 -0.25 -10.37 4.92
C TYR A 107 0.48 -11.72 5.05
N SER A 108 1.63 -11.85 4.39
CA SER A 108 2.50 -13.01 4.57
C SER A 108 2.92 -13.14 6.04
N ILE A 109 3.30 -14.36 6.45
CA ILE A 109 3.86 -14.62 7.79
C ILE A 109 5.00 -13.60 8.04
N PRO A 110 4.88 -12.72 9.05
CA PRO A 110 5.90 -11.72 9.32
C PRO A 110 7.26 -12.37 9.59
N THR A 111 8.33 -11.79 9.05
CA THR A 111 9.70 -12.15 9.43
C THR A 111 10.27 -11.06 10.33
N ILE A 112 10.60 -11.43 11.57
CA ILE A 112 11.30 -10.58 12.53
C ILE A 112 12.78 -10.55 12.16
N LEU A 113 13.34 -9.34 12.03
CA LEU A 113 14.73 -9.13 11.68
C LEU A 113 15.51 -8.55 12.87
N GLY A 114 16.68 -9.10 13.15
CA GLY A 114 17.50 -8.78 14.31
C GLY A 114 17.01 -9.42 15.60
N TYR A 115 16.24 -10.52 15.53
CA TYR A 115 15.60 -11.13 16.68
C TYR A 115 16.63 -11.62 17.71
N LYS A 116 16.53 -11.17 18.97
CA LYS A 116 17.51 -11.43 20.04
C LYS A 116 18.96 -11.08 19.64
N GLY A 117 19.13 -10.17 18.67
CA GLY A 117 20.44 -9.82 18.14
C GLY A 117 21.36 -9.24 19.22
N GLU A 118 22.57 -9.80 19.33
CA GLU A 118 23.66 -9.30 20.16
C GLU A 118 24.79 -8.70 19.30
N GLY A 119 25.66 -7.88 19.91
CA GLY A 119 26.88 -7.36 19.25
C GLY A 119 26.60 -6.48 18.02
N PHE A 120 27.03 -6.89 16.83
CA PHE A 120 26.85 -6.13 15.57
C PHE A 120 25.38 -6.01 15.12
N MET A 121 24.52 -6.91 15.63
CA MET A 121 23.07 -6.92 15.42
C MET A 121 22.30 -6.33 16.61
N ASP A 122 23.01 -5.87 17.65
CA ASP A 122 22.39 -5.21 18.81
C ASP A 122 21.95 -3.80 18.42
N ALA A 123 20.64 -3.64 18.20
CA ALA A 123 20.02 -2.36 17.90
C ALA A 123 20.21 -1.29 19.00
N GLN A 124 20.57 -1.67 20.24
CA GLN A 124 20.89 -0.73 21.31
C GLN A 124 22.35 -0.24 21.27
N ARG A 125 23.26 -0.95 20.59
CA ARG A 125 24.70 -0.61 20.54
C ARG A 125 25.19 -0.18 19.17
N ALA A 126 24.55 -0.64 18.10
CA ALA A 126 24.91 -0.34 16.73
C ALA A 126 23.67 0.16 15.99
N HIS A 127 23.48 1.47 15.96
CA HIS A 127 22.27 2.10 15.39
C HIS A 127 22.10 1.93 13.86
N ILE A 128 22.98 1.17 13.19
CA ILE A 128 22.86 0.71 11.79
C ILE A 128 22.27 -0.72 11.70
N ALA A 129 21.99 -1.36 12.84
CA ALA A 129 21.53 -2.76 12.92
C ALA A 129 20.25 -3.03 12.10
N LYS A 130 19.30 -2.09 12.08
CA LYS A 130 18.06 -2.20 11.29
C LYS A 130 18.38 -2.42 9.80
N LEU A 131 19.19 -1.56 9.20
CA LEU A 131 19.54 -1.66 7.77
C LEU A 131 20.38 -2.90 7.47
N ARG A 132 21.27 -3.30 8.39
CA ARG A 132 22.07 -4.52 8.25
C ARG A 132 21.21 -5.79 8.29
N ALA A 133 20.23 -5.85 9.19
CA ALA A 133 19.30 -6.97 9.27
C ALA A 133 18.40 -7.06 8.03
N ILE A 134 17.92 -5.91 7.53
CA ILE A 134 17.21 -5.83 6.26
C ILE A 134 18.08 -6.32 5.11
N ARG A 135 19.31 -5.80 4.97
CA ARG A 135 20.27 -6.24 3.94
C ARG A 135 20.48 -7.75 3.99
N HIS A 136 20.73 -8.29 5.18
CA HIS A 136 20.97 -9.72 5.35
C HIS A 136 19.79 -10.55 4.82
N TYR A 137 18.55 -10.17 5.15
CA TYR A 137 17.37 -10.84 4.60
C TYR A 137 17.29 -10.71 3.08
N LEU A 138 17.44 -9.50 2.53
CA LEU A 138 17.30 -9.25 1.09
C LEU A 138 18.32 -10.04 0.26
N GLN A 139 19.54 -10.23 0.78
CA GLN A 139 20.59 -11.00 0.13
C GLN A 139 20.42 -12.53 0.23
N THR A 140 19.79 -13.02 1.30
CA THR A 140 19.73 -14.47 1.60
C THR A 140 18.37 -15.09 1.29
N CYS A 141 17.32 -14.28 1.21
CA CYS A 141 15.98 -14.78 0.93
C CYS A 141 15.90 -15.36 -0.49
N ARG A 142 15.16 -16.47 -0.62
CA ARG A 142 14.83 -17.04 -1.92
C ARG A 142 13.60 -16.31 -2.43
N GLY A 143 13.79 -15.39 -3.37
CA GLY A 143 12.73 -14.61 -3.98
C GLY A 143 13.14 -14.13 -5.37
N ASP A 144 12.14 -13.87 -6.21
CA ASP A 144 12.36 -13.26 -7.51
C ASP A 144 12.53 -11.75 -7.33
N LYS A 145 13.31 -11.08 -8.20
CA LYS A 145 13.57 -9.63 -8.08
C LYS A 145 12.31 -8.77 -8.09
N ASP A 146 11.23 -9.30 -8.64
CA ASP A 146 9.94 -8.66 -8.75
C ASP A 146 8.91 -9.10 -7.70
N ASP A 147 9.32 -9.93 -6.73
CA ASP A 147 8.56 -10.16 -5.50
C ASP A 147 8.45 -8.84 -4.73
N LEU A 148 7.31 -8.59 -4.09
CA LEU A 148 7.10 -7.38 -3.30
C LEU A 148 7.57 -7.59 -1.86
N VAL A 149 8.25 -6.59 -1.34
CA VAL A 149 8.68 -6.54 0.06
C VAL A 149 8.01 -5.34 0.72
N ILE A 150 7.34 -5.59 1.84
CA ILE A 150 6.87 -4.56 2.77
C ILE A 150 7.76 -4.61 3.99
N ILE A 151 8.35 -3.47 4.37
CA ILE A 151 9.07 -3.31 5.62
C ILE A 151 8.30 -2.30 6.47
N VAL A 152 8.06 -2.65 7.73
CA VAL A 152 7.42 -1.78 8.72
C VAL A 152 8.24 -1.73 10.01
N ASP A 153 8.26 -0.59 10.69
CA ASP A 153 8.85 -0.49 12.03
C ASP A 153 8.11 -1.39 13.03
N GLY A 154 8.88 -2.16 13.79
CA GLY A 154 8.33 -3.21 14.64
C GLY A 154 7.62 -2.75 15.90
N PHE A 155 7.69 -1.48 16.27
CA PHE A 155 7.18 -1.00 17.57
C PHE A 155 5.99 -0.05 17.47
N ASP A 156 5.62 0.41 16.28
CA ASP A 156 4.65 1.50 16.12
C ASP A 156 3.99 1.59 14.74
N VAL A 157 4.13 0.57 13.88
CA VAL A 157 3.40 0.48 12.61
C VAL A 157 2.44 -0.69 12.62
N MET A 158 1.15 -0.43 12.39
CA MET A 158 0.14 -1.49 12.27
C MET A 158 -0.57 -1.47 10.93
N ALA A 159 -0.85 -2.65 10.40
CA ALA A 159 -1.64 -2.84 9.19
C ALA A 159 -3.13 -2.62 9.50
N GLN A 160 -3.76 -1.72 8.76
CA GLN A 160 -5.20 -1.46 8.86
C GLN A 160 -6.00 -2.18 7.76
N LEU A 161 -5.44 -2.29 6.55
CA LEU A 161 -6.16 -2.81 5.38
C LEU A 161 -5.62 -4.16 4.92
N PRO A 162 -6.48 -5.01 4.31
CA PRO A 162 -6.05 -6.31 3.80
C PRO A 162 -4.92 -6.22 2.75
N ALA A 163 -4.00 -7.20 2.77
CA ALA A 163 -2.85 -7.26 1.87
C ALA A 163 -3.23 -7.19 0.38
N GLU A 164 -4.34 -7.83 -0.01
CA GLU A 164 -4.86 -7.76 -1.37
C GLU A 164 -5.13 -6.31 -1.83
N ALA A 165 -5.83 -5.52 -1.00
CA ALA A 165 -6.14 -4.14 -1.31
C ALA A 165 -4.88 -3.26 -1.35
N MET A 166 -3.88 -3.59 -0.53
CA MET A 166 -2.59 -2.88 -0.54
C MET A 166 -1.80 -3.17 -1.81
N ILE A 167 -1.73 -4.42 -2.28
CA ILE A 167 -1.04 -4.76 -3.53
C ILE A 167 -1.71 -4.08 -4.72
N GLU A 168 -3.06 -4.17 -4.85
CA GLU A 168 -3.79 -3.46 -5.91
C GLU A 168 -3.53 -1.94 -5.87
N ARG A 169 -3.50 -1.36 -4.66
CA ARG A 169 -3.20 0.05 -4.45
C ARG A 169 -1.78 0.42 -4.86
N TYR A 170 -0.78 -0.39 -4.49
CA TYR A 170 0.62 -0.14 -4.81
C TYR A 170 0.82 0.04 -6.32
N PHE A 171 0.34 -0.91 -7.13
CA PHE A 171 0.47 -0.83 -8.59
C PHE A 171 -0.33 0.34 -9.19
N SER A 172 -1.49 0.67 -8.63
CA SER A 172 -2.23 1.85 -9.04
C SER A 172 -1.49 3.16 -8.74
N ILE A 173 -0.73 3.22 -7.63
CA ILE A 173 0.11 4.38 -7.31
C ILE A 173 1.30 4.43 -8.27
N MET A 174 2.04 3.32 -8.46
CA MET A 174 3.21 3.31 -9.34
C MET A 174 2.84 3.73 -10.77
N ALA A 175 1.77 3.18 -11.34
CA ALA A 175 1.32 3.55 -12.69
C ALA A 175 0.96 5.03 -12.81
N LYS A 176 0.34 5.62 -11.78
CA LYS A 176 0.01 7.05 -11.76
C LYS A 176 1.27 7.91 -11.69
N GLU A 177 2.21 7.57 -10.81
CA GLU A 177 3.41 8.37 -10.57
C GLU A 177 4.42 8.24 -11.73
N ASP A 178 4.49 7.08 -12.39
CA ASP A 178 5.23 6.91 -13.65
C ASP A 178 4.65 7.80 -14.76
N GLN A 179 3.33 7.88 -14.89
CA GLN A 179 2.70 8.79 -15.85
C GLN A 179 3.05 10.25 -15.55
N ILE A 180 3.05 10.66 -14.28
CA ILE A 180 3.44 12.03 -13.88
C ILE A 180 4.91 12.31 -14.28
N LEU A 181 5.82 11.37 -14.03
CA LEU A 181 7.23 11.53 -14.42
C LEU A 181 7.43 11.60 -15.94
N ALA A 182 6.65 10.84 -16.70
CA ALA A 182 6.67 10.85 -18.16
C ALA A 182 6.13 12.17 -18.71
N ASP A 183 5.01 12.66 -18.16
CA ASP A 183 4.38 13.94 -18.52
C ASP A 183 5.33 15.13 -18.27
N GLN A 184 6.05 15.12 -17.14
CA GLN A 184 7.05 16.15 -16.82
C GLN A 184 8.19 16.23 -17.86
N ARG A 185 8.46 15.13 -18.55
CA ARG A 185 9.53 15.01 -19.56
C ARG A 185 9.01 15.09 -21.00
N GLY A 186 7.69 15.08 -21.20
CA GLY A 186 7.09 15.07 -22.52
C GLY A 186 7.37 13.79 -23.31
N VAL A 187 7.50 12.65 -22.63
CA VAL A 187 7.78 11.32 -23.22
C VAL A 187 6.68 10.32 -22.83
N SER A 188 6.64 9.15 -23.47
CA SER A 188 5.79 8.05 -23.02
C SER A 188 6.34 7.37 -21.76
N VAL A 189 5.50 6.59 -21.05
CA VAL A 189 5.95 5.78 -19.90
C VAL A 189 6.98 4.74 -20.33
N GLU A 190 6.82 4.15 -21.51
CA GLU A 190 7.78 3.19 -22.08
C GLU A 190 9.14 3.85 -22.36
N GLU A 191 9.15 5.08 -22.90
CA GLU A 191 10.37 5.85 -23.14
C GLU A 191 11.05 6.26 -21.82
N LEU A 192 10.27 6.64 -20.81
CA LEU A 192 10.76 6.90 -19.45
C LEU A 192 11.44 5.66 -18.86
N HIS A 193 10.81 4.50 -18.96
CA HIS A 193 11.36 3.24 -18.47
C HIS A 193 12.60 2.80 -19.24
N ALA A 194 12.69 3.12 -20.54
CA ALA A 194 13.84 2.84 -21.38
C ALA A 194 15.06 3.70 -21.05
N SER A 195 14.86 4.90 -20.48
CA SER A 195 15.94 5.74 -19.95
C SER A 195 16.39 5.33 -18.54
N GLY A 196 15.76 4.31 -17.95
CA GLY A 196 16.10 3.81 -16.62
C GLY A 196 15.42 4.55 -15.47
N ILE A 197 14.47 5.46 -15.74
CA ILE A 197 13.73 6.18 -14.70
C ILE A 197 12.40 5.46 -14.43
N ARG A 198 12.08 5.22 -13.15
CA ARG A 198 10.85 4.56 -12.70
C ARG A 198 10.43 5.05 -11.31
N GLN A 199 9.21 4.72 -10.90
CA GLN A 199 8.79 4.74 -9.51
C GLN A 199 8.45 3.33 -9.05
N THR A 200 9.22 2.80 -8.10
CA THR A 200 9.01 1.43 -7.60
C THR A 200 9.10 1.31 -6.07
N LEU A 201 9.84 2.19 -5.39
CA LEU A 201 9.99 2.17 -3.94
C LEU A 201 9.13 3.27 -3.30
N LEU A 202 8.01 2.87 -2.70
CA LEU A 202 7.08 3.79 -2.04
C LEU A 202 7.36 3.86 -0.54
N TRP A 203 7.81 5.02 -0.08
CA TRP A 203 8.10 5.30 1.33
C TRP A 203 6.98 6.09 2.00
N GLY A 204 6.86 5.94 3.31
CA GLY A 204 6.01 6.80 4.14
C GLY A 204 6.51 8.25 4.17
N THR A 205 5.67 9.15 4.68
CA THR A 205 6.00 10.58 4.77
C THR A 205 5.69 11.19 6.13
N ASP A 206 6.48 12.17 6.53
CA ASP A 206 6.19 13.12 7.60
C ASP A 206 5.88 14.53 7.06
N LYS A 207 5.15 15.32 7.86
CA LYS A 207 4.91 16.75 7.62
C LYS A 207 6.12 17.62 7.97
N GLY A 208 6.94 17.17 8.92
CA GLY A 208 8.19 17.83 9.31
C GLY A 208 9.39 17.06 8.76
N CYS A 209 10.45 17.79 8.38
CA CYS A 209 11.71 17.15 8.03
C CYS A 209 12.38 16.61 9.30
N PHE A 210 12.78 15.35 9.30
CA PHE A 210 13.53 14.77 10.41
C PHE A 210 14.63 13.82 9.91
N PRO A 211 15.84 13.85 10.50
CA PRO A 211 16.34 14.89 11.40
C PRO A 211 16.32 16.30 10.79
N GLU A 212 16.08 17.31 11.61
CA GLU A 212 15.97 18.71 11.20
C GLU A 212 17.30 19.24 10.65
N GLY A 213 17.23 20.15 9.66
CA GLY A 213 18.38 20.79 9.05
C GLY A 213 17.97 21.73 7.93
N ASP A 214 17.78 23.01 8.24
CA ASP A 214 17.23 23.99 7.28
C ASP A 214 18.06 24.10 5.99
N ASN A 215 19.38 23.95 6.10
CA ASN A 215 20.33 24.00 4.97
C ASN A 215 20.64 22.62 4.37
N ASP A 216 20.03 21.56 4.88
CA ASP A 216 20.20 20.17 4.40
C ASP A 216 19.23 19.88 3.23
N PRO A 217 19.72 19.35 2.08
CA PRO A 217 18.89 19.02 0.92
C PRO A 217 17.61 18.23 1.26
N ARG A 218 17.67 17.36 2.26
CA ARG A 218 16.52 16.54 2.68
C ARG A 218 15.33 17.38 3.14
N CYS A 219 15.58 18.59 3.63
CA CYS A 219 14.58 19.47 4.23
C CYS A 219 14.13 20.61 3.31
N TRP A 220 14.99 21.09 2.41
CA TRP A 220 14.64 22.20 1.53
C TRP A 220 14.44 21.80 0.06
N LEU A 221 15.18 20.81 -0.44
CA LEU A 221 15.27 20.49 -1.87
C LEU A 221 14.19 19.50 -2.33
N VAL A 222 13.78 18.58 -1.46
CA VAL A 222 12.82 17.53 -1.83
C VAL A 222 11.52 18.12 -2.40
N PRO A 223 10.89 17.46 -3.39
CA PRO A 223 9.74 17.99 -4.09
C PRO A 223 8.60 18.41 -3.16
N PHE A 224 7.90 19.47 -3.54
CA PHE A 224 6.60 19.77 -2.95
C PHE A 224 5.58 18.70 -3.35
N SER A 225 4.55 18.53 -2.52
CA SER A 225 3.51 17.55 -2.79
C SER A 225 2.71 17.91 -4.05
N THR A 226 2.14 16.90 -4.69
CA THR A 226 1.20 17.08 -5.81
C THR A 226 -0.23 17.37 -5.36
N LEU A 227 -0.45 17.59 -4.06
CA LEU A 227 -1.76 17.89 -3.51
C LEU A 227 -2.27 19.26 -3.99
N PRO A 228 -3.60 19.43 -4.14
CA PRO A 228 -4.17 20.71 -4.49
C PRO A 228 -3.77 21.82 -3.51
N ARG A 229 -3.59 23.04 -4.03
CA ARG A 229 -3.42 24.23 -3.18
C ARG A 229 -4.61 24.32 -2.21
N TYR A 230 -4.33 24.60 -0.94
CA TYR A 230 -5.31 24.65 0.15
C TYR A 230 -5.88 23.28 0.60
N LYS A 231 -5.14 22.17 0.36
CA LYS A 231 -5.56 20.82 0.78
C LYS A 231 -5.95 20.69 2.26
N TRP A 232 -5.29 21.45 3.13
CA TRP A 232 -5.51 21.48 4.57
C TRP A 232 -6.33 22.71 5.02
N GLY A 233 -7.09 23.31 4.10
CA GLY A 233 -7.91 24.50 4.33
C GLY A 233 -7.14 25.82 4.16
N PRO A 234 -7.73 26.96 4.57
CA PRO A 234 -7.15 28.29 4.39
C PRO A 234 -5.78 28.50 5.06
N ARG A 235 -5.44 27.66 6.04
CA ARG A 235 -4.16 27.67 6.77
C ARG A 235 -3.09 26.80 6.13
N THR A 236 -3.36 26.16 4.99
CA THR A 236 -2.38 25.34 4.27
C THR A 236 -1.07 26.09 4.06
N ASN A 237 0.03 25.47 4.49
CA ASN A 237 1.40 26.01 4.39
C ASN A 237 1.57 27.40 5.06
N ASN A 238 0.87 27.67 6.16
CA ASN A 238 1.04 28.90 6.95
C ASN A 238 2.25 28.88 7.91
N GLY A 239 3.09 27.85 7.83
CA GLY A 239 4.25 27.62 8.71
C GLY A 239 3.99 26.65 9.87
N GLU A 240 2.73 26.33 10.19
CA GLU A 240 2.43 25.30 11.19
C GLU A 240 2.42 23.91 10.55
N LEU A 241 3.24 23.00 11.07
CA LEU A 241 3.40 21.65 10.52
C LEU A 241 2.09 20.88 10.39
N ILE A 242 1.08 21.16 11.22
CA ILE A 242 -0.23 20.51 11.10
C ILE A 242 -0.89 20.78 9.73
N TYR A 243 -0.75 21.99 9.19
CA TYR A 243 -1.32 22.41 7.90
C TYR A 243 -0.33 22.31 6.73
N SER A 244 0.85 21.73 6.95
CA SER A 244 1.81 21.45 5.89
C SER A 244 1.47 20.16 5.16
N ASP A 245 1.90 20.03 3.91
CA ASP A 245 1.85 18.72 3.23
C ASP A 245 2.84 17.73 3.86
N SER A 246 2.47 16.46 3.91
CA SER A 246 3.43 15.39 4.21
C SER A 246 4.30 15.20 2.97
N ARG A 247 5.59 15.51 3.04
CA ARG A 247 6.51 15.40 1.88
C ARG A 247 7.89 14.85 2.21
N PHE A 248 8.23 14.82 3.49
CA PHE A 248 9.55 14.38 3.92
C PHE A 248 9.53 12.87 4.11
N LEU A 249 10.50 12.17 3.54
CA LEU A 249 10.57 10.72 3.63
C LEU A 249 10.66 10.27 5.10
N ASN A 250 9.80 9.32 5.47
CA ASN A 250 9.83 8.61 6.74
C ASN A 250 10.31 7.16 6.51
N SER A 251 11.35 6.71 7.23
CA SER A 251 11.97 5.39 7.04
C SER A 251 11.26 4.24 7.76
N GLY A 252 10.13 4.51 8.42
CA GLY A 252 9.40 3.50 9.18
C GLY A 252 8.54 2.58 8.33
N THR A 253 8.28 2.93 7.05
CA THR A 253 7.58 2.05 6.11
C THR A 253 8.09 2.17 4.69
N VAL A 254 8.24 1.04 4.01
CA VAL A 254 8.47 0.97 2.56
C VAL A 254 7.76 -0.22 1.94
N ILE A 255 7.29 -0.07 0.72
CA ILE A 255 6.88 -1.17 -0.16
C ILE A 255 7.56 -1.03 -1.53
N GLY A 256 8.07 -2.13 -2.07
CA GLY A 256 8.62 -2.16 -3.42
C GLY A 256 9.16 -3.53 -3.82
N PRO A 257 9.67 -3.67 -5.06
CA PRO A 257 10.24 -4.92 -5.55
C PRO A 257 11.51 -5.26 -4.78
N LEU A 258 11.72 -6.55 -4.51
CA LEU A 258 12.88 -7.09 -3.80
C LEU A 258 14.20 -6.63 -4.41
N GLY A 259 14.30 -6.63 -5.74
CA GLY A 259 15.50 -6.22 -6.47
C GLY A 259 15.86 -4.76 -6.22
N ASP A 260 14.92 -3.86 -6.48
CA ASP A 260 15.12 -2.40 -6.33
C ASP A 260 15.39 -2.04 -4.87
N LEU A 261 14.64 -2.66 -3.94
CA LEU A 261 14.84 -2.43 -2.52
C LEU A 261 16.21 -2.93 -2.04
N SER A 262 16.68 -4.07 -2.55
CA SER A 262 18.03 -4.57 -2.26
C SER A 262 19.09 -3.57 -2.73
N THR A 263 18.99 -3.06 -3.96
CA THR A 263 19.92 -2.05 -4.48
C THR A 263 19.91 -0.78 -3.63
N PHE A 264 18.73 -0.32 -3.24
CA PHE A 264 18.60 0.90 -2.43
C PHE A 264 19.17 0.74 -1.02
N ILE A 265 18.92 -0.39 -0.35
CA ILE A 265 19.47 -0.65 1.00
C ILE A 265 21.00 -0.77 0.96
N GLU A 266 21.59 -1.36 -0.08
CA GLU A 266 23.05 -1.35 -0.25
C GLU A 266 23.57 0.08 -0.43
N ALA A 267 22.91 0.90 -1.24
CA ALA A 267 23.29 2.30 -1.42
C ALA A 267 23.20 3.08 -0.10
N ALA A 268 22.18 2.83 0.73
CA ALA A 268 22.04 3.48 2.03
C ALA A 268 23.18 3.09 2.98
N LEU A 269 23.56 1.81 3.00
CA LEU A 269 24.69 1.33 3.81
C LEU A 269 26.04 1.86 3.30
N SER A 270 26.24 1.94 1.98
CA SER A 270 27.41 2.61 1.40
C SER A 270 27.45 4.09 1.77
N ALA A 271 26.32 4.79 1.71
CA ALA A 271 26.24 6.21 2.09
C ALA A 271 26.56 6.42 3.58
N ILE A 272 26.24 5.46 4.44
CA ILE A 272 26.67 5.45 5.84
C ILE A 272 28.17 5.30 5.92
N GLU A 273 28.76 4.27 5.29
CA GLU A 273 30.21 4.03 5.31
C GLU A 273 31.01 5.26 4.83
N ASP A 274 30.51 5.97 3.80
CA ASP A 274 31.16 7.14 3.22
C ASP A 274 31.00 8.43 4.05
N ASN A 275 29.90 8.56 4.82
CA ASN A 275 29.53 9.83 5.48
C ASN A 275 29.32 9.71 6.99
N TRP A 276 29.63 8.57 7.61
CA TRP A 276 29.49 8.40 9.06
C TRP A 276 30.48 9.29 9.78
N ASP A 277 29.96 10.13 10.67
CA ASP A 277 30.73 11.07 11.47
C ASP A 277 30.43 10.80 12.95
N GLN A 278 31.47 10.47 13.72
CA GLN A 278 31.35 10.16 15.14
C GLN A 278 30.75 11.33 15.94
N ASP A 279 31.04 12.57 15.52
CA ASP A 279 30.63 13.78 16.22
C ASP A 279 29.23 14.25 15.82
N TYR A 280 28.67 13.70 14.73
CA TYR A 280 27.33 14.03 14.30
C TYR A 280 26.27 13.34 15.17
N PHE A 281 25.30 14.12 15.66
CA PHE A 281 24.27 13.62 16.59
C PHE A 281 23.37 12.55 15.94
N PHE A 282 23.05 12.69 14.66
CA PHE A 282 22.19 11.76 13.92
C PHE A 282 22.97 10.79 13.01
N ARG A 283 24.26 10.56 13.27
CA ARG A 283 25.15 9.62 12.53
C ARG A 283 24.64 8.19 12.42
N ASP A 284 23.62 7.90 13.21
CA ASP A 284 23.08 6.59 13.53
C ASP A 284 21.59 6.51 13.13
N SER A 285 21.07 7.53 12.43
CA SER A 285 19.68 7.59 11.96
C SER A 285 19.56 6.98 10.56
N ASP A 286 18.84 5.86 10.44
CA ASP A 286 18.45 5.28 9.16
C ASP A 286 17.68 6.29 8.28
N GLN A 287 16.77 7.06 8.88
CA GLN A 287 16.01 8.10 8.20
C GLN A 287 16.90 9.17 7.58
N PHE A 288 17.98 9.59 8.25
CA PHE A 288 18.94 10.56 7.72
C PHE A 288 19.55 10.07 6.39
N TYR A 289 20.10 8.86 6.36
CA TYR A 289 20.77 8.34 5.16
C TYR A 289 19.79 7.99 4.03
N ILE A 290 18.65 7.36 4.36
CA ILE A 290 17.62 7.04 3.37
C ILE A 290 17.05 8.31 2.72
N SER A 291 16.71 9.32 3.53
CA SER A 291 16.21 10.60 2.98
C SER A 291 17.29 11.38 2.22
N SER A 292 18.58 11.21 2.55
CA SER A 292 19.69 11.78 1.76
C SER A 292 19.70 11.23 0.34
N LEU A 293 19.54 9.92 0.17
CA LEU A 293 19.49 9.30 -1.15
C LEU A 293 18.26 9.76 -1.95
N TYR A 294 17.12 9.92 -1.29
CA TYR A 294 15.93 10.49 -1.93
C TYR A 294 16.18 11.92 -2.42
N ALA A 295 16.73 12.80 -1.57
CA ALA A 295 17.05 14.17 -1.98
C ALA A 295 18.06 14.21 -3.13
N ARG A 296 19.02 13.28 -3.14
CA ARG A 296 20.02 13.13 -4.19
C ARG A 296 19.41 12.72 -5.54
N GLN A 297 18.47 11.77 -5.52
CA GLN A 297 17.70 11.39 -6.71
C GLN A 297 16.92 12.58 -7.27
N GLU A 298 16.17 13.28 -6.42
CA GLU A 298 15.32 14.39 -6.86
C GLU A 298 16.14 15.60 -7.33
N TYR A 299 17.31 15.84 -6.73
CA TYR A 299 18.27 16.82 -7.25
C TYR A 299 18.72 16.45 -8.67
N GLN A 300 19.11 15.20 -8.92
CA GLN A 300 19.54 14.80 -10.25
C GLN A 300 18.38 14.90 -11.26
N ARG A 301 17.18 14.45 -10.90
CA ARG A 301 15.98 14.59 -11.75
C ARG A 301 15.72 16.06 -12.10
N ALA A 302 15.87 16.98 -11.14
CA ALA A 302 15.71 18.41 -11.38
C ALA A 302 16.81 18.95 -12.32
N VAL A 303 18.06 18.54 -12.14
CA VAL A 303 19.19 18.92 -13.02
C VAL A 303 18.95 18.43 -14.45
N ASP A 304 18.52 17.19 -14.63
CA ASP A 304 18.26 16.58 -15.94
C ASP A 304 17.13 17.31 -16.68
N LEU A 305 16.05 17.63 -15.99
CA LEU A 305 14.91 18.39 -16.54
C LEU A 305 15.29 19.81 -16.97
N ASN A 306 16.36 20.38 -16.40
CA ASN A 306 16.74 21.78 -16.59
C ASN A 306 18.08 21.92 -17.33
N GLY A 307 18.40 20.98 -18.22
CA GLY A 307 19.54 21.08 -19.13
C GLY A 307 20.90 20.99 -18.43
N GLY A 308 20.99 20.19 -17.36
CA GLY A 308 22.22 19.97 -16.61
C GLY A 308 22.50 21.04 -15.55
N ARG A 309 21.50 21.84 -15.18
CA ARG A 309 21.61 22.85 -14.12
C ARG A 309 20.45 22.74 -13.15
N PHE A 310 20.75 22.90 -11.87
CA PHE A 310 19.70 22.97 -10.86
C PHE A 310 18.93 24.30 -11.00
N PRO A 311 17.58 24.28 -11.03
CA PRO A 311 16.79 25.45 -11.39
C PRO A 311 16.62 26.49 -10.28
N GLU A 312 16.91 26.16 -9.02
CA GLU A 312 16.74 27.07 -7.88
C GLU A 312 18.05 27.69 -7.39
N GLU A 313 17.97 28.89 -6.83
CA GLU A 313 19.10 29.55 -6.18
C GLU A 313 19.47 28.83 -4.88
N VAL A 314 20.70 28.33 -4.76
CA VAL A 314 21.11 27.54 -3.59
C VAL A 314 21.28 28.42 -2.34
N GLY A 315 21.88 29.60 -2.46
CA GLY A 315 22.15 30.49 -1.32
C GLY A 315 23.18 29.91 -0.35
N ASP A 316 22.88 29.96 0.95
CA ASP A 316 23.67 29.36 2.04
C ASP A 316 23.35 27.89 2.30
N ARG A 317 22.40 27.32 1.55
CA ARG A 317 22.00 25.92 1.64
C ARG A 317 23.03 25.00 1.00
N SER A 318 23.05 23.74 1.40
CA SER A 318 23.92 22.73 0.79
C SER A 318 23.19 21.95 -0.30
N LEU A 319 23.93 21.47 -1.30
CA LEU A 319 23.46 20.52 -2.31
C LEU A 319 23.84 19.09 -1.91
N PRO A 320 23.14 18.05 -2.42
CA PRO A 320 23.54 16.67 -2.21
C PRO A 320 24.99 16.44 -2.65
N LYS A 321 25.74 15.69 -1.84
CA LYS A 321 27.11 15.32 -2.18
C LYS A 321 27.12 14.30 -3.32
N ASN A 322 28.09 14.43 -4.21
CA ASN A 322 28.38 13.39 -5.20
C ASN A 322 29.06 12.20 -4.51
N LYS A 323 28.84 10.99 -5.04
CA LYS A 323 29.64 9.83 -4.62
C LYS A 323 31.00 9.94 -5.30
N GLU A 324 32.08 9.66 -4.56
CA GLU A 324 33.41 9.61 -5.15
C GLU A 324 33.56 8.34 -6.01
N GLY A 325 34.03 8.47 -7.25
CA GLY A 325 34.26 7.36 -8.19
C GLY A 325 33.44 7.43 -9.48
N GLU A 326 33.64 6.46 -10.38
CA GLU A 326 32.96 6.41 -11.70
C GLU A 326 31.53 5.84 -11.64
N ASP A 327 31.15 5.19 -10.53
CA ASP A 327 29.85 4.50 -10.37
C ASP A 327 28.83 5.34 -9.57
N ASP A 328 28.71 6.62 -9.90
CA ASP A 328 27.82 7.52 -9.17
C ASP A 328 26.34 7.36 -9.56
N VAL A 329 25.66 6.38 -8.95
CA VAL A 329 24.23 6.12 -9.15
C VAL A 329 23.37 7.08 -8.30
N THR A 330 22.41 7.74 -8.95
CA THR A 330 21.48 8.70 -8.33
C THR A 330 20.01 8.28 -8.45
N GLU A 331 19.65 7.50 -9.48
CA GLU A 331 18.30 7.02 -9.72
C GLU A 331 18.06 5.67 -9.01
N TYR A 332 17.22 5.68 -7.98
CA TYR A 332 16.89 4.50 -7.16
C TYR A 332 15.39 4.18 -7.16
N HIS A 333 14.63 4.82 -8.06
CA HIS A 333 13.19 4.65 -8.21
C HIS A 333 12.36 4.99 -6.94
N VAL A 334 12.87 5.94 -6.14
CA VAL A 334 12.26 6.34 -4.87
C VAL A 334 11.11 7.32 -5.07
N LEU A 335 10.01 7.06 -4.36
CA LEU A 335 8.80 7.85 -4.28
C LEU A 335 8.36 7.95 -2.81
N VAL A 336 7.68 9.04 -2.47
CA VAL A 336 7.08 9.24 -1.14
C VAL A 336 5.55 9.37 -1.23
N ASP A 337 4.83 8.88 -0.22
CA ASP A 337 3.37 8.84 -0.17
C ASP A 337 2.72 10.17 0.25
N PHE A 338 2.75 11.18 -0.64
CA PHE A 338 2.13 12.50 -0.38
C PHE A 338 0.66 12.42 0.08
N ASP A 339 -0.08 11.45 -0.44
CA ASP A 339 -1.52 11.28 -0.22
C ASP A 339 -1.85 10.59 1.12
N SER A 340 -0.88 9.98 1.81
CA SER A 340 -1.12 9.03 2.91
C SER A 340 -2.02 7.85 2.46
N SER A 341 -1.84 7.37 1.22
CA SER A 341 -2.56 6.21 0.68
C SER A 341 -1.94 4.89 1.14
N PHE A 342 -0.63 4.84 1.33
CA PHE A 342 0.12 3.72 1.89
C PHE A 342 0.21 3.86 3.41
N THR A 343 0.85 4.91 3.92
CA THR A 343 1.13 5.07 5.35
C THR A 343 0.64 6.42 5.86
N GLN A 344 -0.08 6.39 6.98
CA GLN A 344 -0.43 7.56 7.75
C GLN A 344 0.44 7.67 9.00
N THR A 345 1.36 8.62 9.02
CA THR A 345 2.11 9.01 10.22
C THR A 345 1.23 9.84 11.15
N GLN A 346 1.34 9.64 12.46
CA GLN A 346 0.51 10.34 13.45
C GLN A 346 0.95 11.79 13.64
N CYS A 347 2.26 12.01 13.73
CA CYS A 347 2.82 13.30 14.13
C CYS A 347 2.37 14.41 13.18
N HIS A 348 1.84 15.50 13.77
CA HIS A 348 1.21 16.62 13.05
C HIS A 348 0.02 16.28 12.15
N ASN A 349 -0.42 15.02 12.08
CA ASN A 349 -1.60 14.60 11.31
C ASN A 349 -2.83 14.32 12.19
N ASN A 350 -2.68 14.24 13.52
CA ASN A 350 -3.75 13.89 14.47
C ASN A 350 -5.12 14.51 14.17
N ARG A 351 -5.15 15.80 13.81
CA ARG A 351 -6.38 16.54 13.49
C ARG A 351 -7.14 15.97 12.28
N PHE A 352 -6.41 15.44 11.30
CA PHE A 352 -6.97 14.96 10.04
C PHE A 352 -7.16 13.44 10.03
N ILE A 353 -6.79 12.71 11.09
CA ILE A 353 -7.00 11.27 11.20
C ILE A 353 -8.32 11.01 11.93
N HIS A 354 -9.30 10.44 11.23
CA HIS A 354 -10.63 10.14 11.76
C HIS A 354 -10.98 8.67 11.53
N LYS A 355 -11.70 8.06 12.47
CA LYS A 355 -12.31 6.74 12.27
C LYS A 355 -13.71 6.91 11.70
N LEU A 356 -13.89 6.55 10.42
CA LEU A 356 -15.14 6.77 9.70
C LEU A 356 -15.84 5.45 9.40
N GLN A 357 -17.18 5.47 9.40
CA GLN A 357 -18.02 4.42 8.85
C GLN A 357 -18.48 4.81 7.45
N PHE A 358 -18.50 3.85 6.54
CA PHE A 358 -18.88 4.02 5.14
C PHE A 358 -20.24 3.35 4.91
N ASP A 359 -21.23 3.82 5.65
CA ASP A 359 -22.52 3.17 5.89
C ASP A 359 -23.61 3.56 4.88
N ASN A 360 -23.40 4.61 4.09
CA ASN A 360 -24.29 4.97 2.99
C ASN A 360 -24.40 3.85 1.94
N TYR A 361 -25.50 3.87 1.18
CA TYR A 361 -25.76 2.86 0.15
C TYR A 361 -24.62 2.73 -0.89
N ASP A 362 -23.99 3.85 -1.21
CA ASP A 362 -22.85 3.99 -2.13
C ASP A 362 -21.48 3.79 -1.45
N LEU A 363 -21.43 3.34 -0.19
CA LEU A 363 -20.20 3.16 0.61
C LEU A 363 -19.42 4.47 0.79
N THR A 364 -20.13 5.57 1.01
CA THR A 364 -19.53 6.87 1.36
C THR A 364 -19.63 7.17 2.85
N ALA A 365 -18.61 7.82 3.40
CA ALA A 365 -18.66 8.46 4.72
C ALA A 365 -18.93 9.97 4.54
N HIS A 366 -19.79 10.55 5.39
CA HIS A 366 -20.12 11.98 5.35
C HIS A 366 -19.26 12.80 6.32
N ILE A 367 -18.65 13.87 5.83
CA ILE A 367 -17.93 14.85 6.66
C ILE A 367 -18.78 16.11 6.78
N GLY A 368 -19.50 16.22 7.90
CA GLY A 368 -20.37 17.35 8.19
C GLY A 368 -19.71 18.46 9.02
N GLN A 369 -18.54 18.21 9.60
CA GLN A 369 -17.82 19.17 10.43
C GLN A 369 -16.73 19.88 9.61
N ASP A 370 -16.63 21.20 9.80
CA ASP A 370 -15.56 22.02 9.23
C ASP A 370 -14.23 21.81 9.97
N VAL A 371 -13.58 20.68 9.72
CA VAL A 371 -12.26 20.37 10.31
C VAL A 371 -11.13 21.13 9.61
N LEU A 372 -11.37 21.61 8.38
CA LEU A 372 -10.43 22.38 7.56
C LEU A 372 -10.42 23.89 7.89
N GLU A 373 -11.32 24.36 8.76
CA GLU A 373 -11.45 25.78 9.14
C GLU A 373 -11.78 26.70 7.95
N GLU A 374 -12.63 26.22 7.04
CA GLU A 374 -13.10 26.96 5.85
C GLU A 374 -14.19 28.00 6.17
N GLY A 375 -14.77 27.96 7.36
CA GLY A 375 -15.78 28.90 7.85
C GLY A 375 -17.02 28.91 6.95
N ASN A 376 -17.46 30.10 6.51
CA ASN A 376 -18.66 30.25 5.68
C ASN A 376 -18.54 29.57 4.29
N THR A 377 -17.32 29.23 3.87
CA THR A 377 -17.07 28.54 2.60
C THR A 377 -17.14 27.02 2.73
N PHE A 378 -17.11 26.49 3.96
CA PHE A 378 -17.20 25.05 4.21
C PHE A 378 -18.44 24.45 3.56
N ARG A 379 -18.24 23.35 2.85
CA ARG A 379 -19.33 22.53 2.32
C ARG A 379 -19.10 21.09 2.77
N PRO A 380 -20.10 20.47 3.42
CA PRO A 380 -20.00 19.05 3.74
C PRO A 380 -19.68 18.23 2.49
N TYR A 381 -18.76 17.30 2.63
CA TYR A 381 -18.30 16.46 1.53
C TYR A 381 -18.39 14.98 1.91
N LYS A 382 -18.15 14.12 0.92
CA LYS A 382 -18.20 12.67 1.07
C LYS A 382 -16.84 12.07 0.73
N ILE A 383 -16.46 11.05 1.47
CA ILE A 383 -15.29 10.22 1.15
C ILE A 383 -15.81 8.87 0.69
N GLN A 384 -15.36 8.44 -0.49
CA GLN A 384 -15.76 7.17 -1.10
C GLN A 384 -14.82 6.05 -0.67
N MET A 385 -15.37 4.93 -0.19
CA MET A 385 -14.60 3.69 -0.04
C MET A 385 -14.22 3.17 -1.44
N PRO A 386 -12.93 2.89 -1.72
CA PRO A 386 -12.54 2.26 -2.98
C PRO A 386 -13.17 0.87 -3.15
N ALA A 387 -13.62 0.55 -4.37
CA ALA A 387 -14.23 -0.74 -4.65
C ALA A 387 -13.30 -1.93 -4.33
N ALA A 388 -12.01 -1.80 -4.64
CA ALA A 388 -10.97 -2.77 -4.29
C ALA A 388 -10.94 -3.07 -2.79
N LEU A 389 -11.02 -2.03 -1.94
CA LEU A 389 -11.02 -2.17 -0.50
C LEU A 389 -12.30 -2.86 0.01
N TYR A 390 -13.48 -2.44 -0.47
CA TYR A 390 -14.74 -3.10 -0.13
C TYR A 390 -14.67 -4.60 -0.43
N GLN A 391 -14.17 -4.94 -1.62
CA GLN A 391 -14.07 -6.32 -2.09
C GLN A 391 -13.08 -7.15 -1.24
N ALA A 392 -11.94 -6.58 -0.86
CA ALA A 392 -10.97 -7.24 0.00
C ALA A 392 -11.54 -7.49 1.41
N LEU A 393 -12.20 -6.50 2.02
CA LEU A 393 -12.87 -6.66 3.32
C LEU A 393 -14.00 -7.70 3.25
N TYR A 394 -14.82 -7.66 2.20
CA TYR A 394 -15.85 -8.67 1.95
C TYR A 394 -15.25 -10.09 1.94
N ARG A 395 -14.11 -10.28 1.28
CA ARG A 395 -13.42 -11.58 1.25
C ARG A 395 -12.83 -11.98 2.59
N VAL A 396 -12.32 -11.03 3.37
CA VAL A 396 -11.90 -11.30 4.75
C VAL A 396 -13.08 -11.85 5.56
N TYR A 397 -14.27 -11.22 5.48
CA TYR A 397 -15.48 -11.74 6.11
C TYR A 397 -15.86 -13.14 5.62
N GLU A 398 -15.90 -13.37 4.30
CA GLU A 398 -16.25 -14.68 3.74
C GLU A 398 -15.24 -15.78 4.08
N SER A 399 -14.03 -15.40 4.45
CA SER A 399 -13.01 -16.36 4.85
C SER A 399 -13.17 -16.87 6.27
N LEU A 400 -14.02 -16.23 7.09
CA LEU A 400 -14.34 -16.69 8.43
C LEU A 400 -15.24 -17.93 8.38
N PRO A 401 -15.04 -18.92 9.26
CA PRO A 401 -15.99 -20.01 9.47
C PRO A 401 -17.40 -19.46 9.77
N PRO A 402 -18.49 -20.09 9.29
CA PRO A 402 -19.85 -19.61 9.51
C PRO A 402 -20.21 -19.32 10.97
N GLU A 403 -19.68 -20.11 11.90
CA GLU A 403 -19.85 -19.99 13.35
C GLU A 403 -19.14 -18.77 13.96
N ASP A 404 -18.05 -18.31 13.32
CA ASP A 404 -17.25 -17.15 13.76
C ASP A 404 -17.67 -15.85 13.04
N ARG A 405 -18.58 -15.91 12.08
CA ARG A 405 -19.02 -14.74 11.32
C ARG A 405 -19.93 -13.85 12.18
N PRO A 406 -19.72 -12.53 12.16
CA PRO A 406 -20.68 -11.57 12.72
C PRO A 406 -22.11 -11.85 12.21
N GLN A 407 -23.10 -11.70 13.10
CA GLN A 407 -24.53 -11.98 12.83
C GLN A 407 -25.19 -10.91 11.93
N MET A 408 -24.54 -10.57 10.83
CA MET A 408 -25.03 -9.65 9.82
C MET A 408 -24.40 -10.01 8.47
N PRO A 409 -25.07 -9.74 7.33
CA PRO A 409 -24.49 -9.99 6.02
C PRO A 409 -23.16 -9.25 5.82
N ALA A 410 -22.27 -9.82 5.01
CA ALA A 410 -20.94 -9.26 4.70
C ALA A 410 -20.99 -7.76 4.33
N ARG A 411 -21.96 -7.34 3.51
CA ARG A 411 -22.14 -5.93 3.13
C ARG A 411 -22.36 -5.04 4.36
N ASN A 412 -23.26 -5.43 5.25
CA ASN A 412 -23.59 -4.68 6.46
C ASN A 412 -22.40 -4.65 7.43
N TRP A 413 -21.67 -5.77 7.52
CA TRP A 413 -20.45 -5.83 8.31
C TRP A 413 -19.40 -4.83 7.80
N VAL A 414 -19.10 -4.81 6.50
CA VAL A 414 -18.15 -3.84 5.93
C VAL A 414 -18.59 -2.40 6.20
N GLN A 415 -19.90 -2.11 6.07
CA GLN A 415 -20.47 -0.80 6.36
C GLN A 415 -20.34 -0.40 7.84
N SER A 416 -20.37 -1.36 8.77
CA SER A 416 -20.22 -1.08 10.21
C SER A 416 -18.79 -0.77 10.64
N LEU A 417 -17.78 -1.10 9.82
CA LEU A 417 -16.37 -0.93 10.20
C LEU A 417 -16.02 0.55 10.33
N LYS A 418 -15.33 0.87 11.42
CA LYS A 418 -14.71 2.18 11.66
C LYS A 418 -13.27 2.15 11.12
N LEU A 419 -13.06 2.69 9.93
CA LEU A 419 -11.75 2.71 9.27
C LEU A 419 -11.08 4.07 9.47
N GLY A 420 -9.84 4.05 9.93
CA GLY A 420 -8.96 5.19 9.99
C GLY A 420 -8.75 5.79 8.60
N THR A 421 -9.05 7.07 8.50
CA THR A 421 -9.11 7.82 7.25
C THR A 421 -8.48 9.18 7.46
N ASN A 422 -7.62 9.61 6.55
CA ASN A 422 -7.17 10.99 6.48
C ASN A 422 -8.25 11.81 5.78
N ILE A 423 -8.94 12.70 6.49
CA ILE A 423 -10.05 13.48 5.94
C ILE A 423 -9.60 14.64 5.05
N GLY A 424 -8.34 15.05 5.15
CA GLY A 424 -7.73 16.07 4.28
C GLY A 424 -7.40 15.47 2.91
N THR A 425 -6.63 14.38 2.88
CA THR A 425 -6.32 13.66 1.63
C THR A 425 -7.45 12.80 1.11
N GLN A 426 -8.46 12.53 1.95
CA GLN A 426 -9.61 11.66 1.68
C GLN A 426 -9.20 10.21 1.42
N LYS A 427 -8.12 9.76 2.06
CA LYS A 427 -7.59 8.39 1.90
C LYS A 427 -7.84 7.56 3.14
N ILE A 428 -8.37 6.36 2.92
CA ILE A 428 -8.36 5.28 3.93
C ILE A 428 -6.97 4.65 3.83
N TYR A 429 -6.07 4.98 4.76
CA TYR A 429 -4.67 4.57 4.72
C TYR A 429 -4.49 3.07 4.99
N ALA A 430 -3.47 2.45 4.40
CA ALA A 430 -3.20 1.02 4.57
C ALA A 430 -2.50 0.70 5.89
N PHE A 431 -1.56 1.55 6.28
CA PHE A 431 -0.79 1.43 7.52
C PHE A 431 -0.96 2.67 8.38
N TYR A 432 -1.05 2.46 9.68
CA TYR A 432 -0.96 3.50 10.68
C TYR A 432 0.42 3.46 11.32
N HIS A 433 1.13 4.59 11.33
CA HIS A 433 2.44 4.74 11.96
C HIS A 433 2.35 5.74 13.12
N ASN A 434 2.53 5.26 14.36
CA ASN A 434 2.39 6.05 15.58
C ASN A 434 3.64 6.90 15.89
N THR A 435 3.98 7.82 14.99
CA THR A 435 5.11 8.73 15.17
C THR A 435 4.86 9.75 16.30
N CYS A 436 5.96 10.24 16.89
CA CYS A 436 6.00 11.10 18.07
C CYS A 436 5.58 10.38 19.37
N ASP A 437 4.38 10.63 19.92
CA ASP A 437 3.96 9.96 21.16
C ASP A 437 3.50 8.51 20.90
N LYS A 438 4.29 7.56 21.41
CA LYS A 438 4.09 6.13 21.21
C LYS A 438 3.19 5.48 22.28
N ALA A 439 2.85 6.18 23.37
CA ALA A 439 2.17 5.58 24.52
C ALA A 439 0.80 4.96 24.19
N GLY A 440 0.11 5.51 23.18
CA GLY A 440 -1.22 5.05 22.76
C GLY A 440 -1.25 3.94 21.71
N PHE A 441 -0.12 3.39 21.26
CA PHE A 441 -0.09 2.47 20.11
C PHE A 441 -0.93 1.20 20.33
N VAL A 442 -0.71 0.52 21.45
CA VAL A 442 -1.42 -0.73 21.79
C VAL A 442 -2.92 -0.48 21.96
N ASN A 443 -3.31 0.65 22.56
CA ASN A 443 -4.73 1.02 22.68
C ASN A 443 -5.36 1.23 21.29
N LYS A 444 -4.65 1.87 20.35
CA LYS A 444 -5.14 2.02 18.97
C LYS A 444 -5.28 0.68 18.24
N TYR A 445 -4.38 -0.26 18.51
CA TYR A 445 -4.50 -1.64 18.03
C TYR A 445 -5.76 -2.32 18.58
N HIS A 446 -6.02 -2.21 19.89
CA HIS A 446 -7.25 -2.75 20.51
C HIS A 446 -8.53 -2.09 19.96
N ASP A 447 -8.47 -0.81 19.63
CA ASP A 447 -9.59 -0.08 19.03
C ASP A 447 -9.74 -0.30 17.51
N SER A 448 -8.96 -1.20 16.91
CA SER A 448 -9.00 -1.46 15.47
C SER A 448 -10.14 -2.40 15.09
N TRP A 449 -10.67 -2.25 13.87
CA TRP A 449 -11.86 -2.99 13.41
C TRP A 449 -11.71 -4.52 13.48
N PHE A 450 -10.48 -5.03 13.34
CA PHE A 450 -10.19 -6.45 13.34
C PHE A 450 -10.05 -7.02 14.75
N PHE A 451 -9.78 -6.21 15.78
CA PHE A 451 -9.43 -6.71 17.11
C PHE A 451 -10.56 -7.54 17.75
N PRO A 452 -11.84 -7.15 17.67
CA PRO A 452 -12.95 -7.99 18.14
C PRO A 452 -13.05 -9.37 17.45
N LEU A 453 -12.47 -9.51 16.26
CA LEU A 453 -12.47 -10.75 15.46
C LEU A 453 -11.05 -11.33 15.31
N ILE A 454 -10.09 -10.90 16.13
CA ILE A 454 -8.67 -11.20 15.90
C ILE A 454 -8.40 -12.70 15.88
N ARG A 455 -8.91 -13.45 16.86
CA ARG A 455 -8.71 -14.91 16.95
C ARG A 455 -9.20 -15.66 15.70
N PRO A 456 -10.46 -15.54 15.26
CA PRO A 456 -10.91 -16.25 14.05
C PRO A 456 -10.25 -15.72 12.77
N LEU A 457 -9.88 -14.43 12.71
CA LEU A 457 -9.09 -13.89 11.59
C LEU A 457 -7.70 -14.54 11.51
N LEU A 458 -7.00 -14.66 12.63
CA LEU A 458 -5.68 -15.29 12.74
C LEU A 458 -5.72 -16.77 12.36
N ARG A 459 -6.70 -17.53 12.87
CA ARG A 459 -6.92 -18.94 12.46
C ARG A 459 -7.17 -19.06 10.96
N SER A 460 -7.99 -18.16 10.41
CA SER A 460 -8.30 -18.16 8.98
C SER A 460 -7.07 -17.79 8.14
N ALA A 461 -6.24 -16.84 8.61
CA ALA A 461 -4.94 -16.48 8.05
C ALA A 461 -4.01 -17.69 7.99
N ALA A 462 -3.77 -18.32 9.14
CA ALA A 462 -2.96 -19.53 9.27
C ALA A 462 -3.41 -20.63 8.30
N LYS A 463 -4.71 -20.93 8.29
CA LYS A 463 -5.31 -21.94 7.40
C LYS A 463 -5.05 -21.67 5.92
N ALA A 464 -5.24 -20.43 5.46
CA ALA A 464 -5.05 -20.11 4.05
C ALA A 464 -3.60 -20.29 3.58
N ILE A 465 -2.62 -19.93 4.41
CA ILE A 465 -1.21 -20.10 4.07
C ILE A 465 -0.84 -21.59 4.06
N ARG A 466 -1.31 -22.39 5.03
CA ARG A 466 -1.11 -23.86 5.06
C ARG A 466 -1.70 -24.54 3.83
N GLU A 467 -2.85 -24.06 3.36
CA GLU A 467 -3.52 -24.54 2.15
C GLU A 467 -2.95 -23.94 0.85
N LYS A 468 -1.87 -23.14 0.93
CA LYS A 468 -1.22 -22.49 -0.22
C LYS A 468 -2.21 -21.68 -1.08
N ARG A 469 -3.12 -20.96 -0.43
CA ARG A 469 -4.06 -20.07 -1.12
C ARG A 469 -3.36 -18.76 -1.54
N PRO A 470 -3.65 -18.23 -2.73
CA PRO A 470 -3.22 -16.88 -3.12
C PRO A 470 -3.75 -15.80 -2.19
N ILE A 471 -3.05 -14.65 -2.12
CA ILE A 471 -3.44 -13.47 -1.33
C ILE A 471 -4.75 -12.87 -1.86
N GLY A 472 -4.93 -12.86 -3.18
CA GLY A 472 -6.13 -12.40 -3.86
C GLY A 472 -6.67 -13.44 -4.85
N PRO A 473 -7.98 -13.42 -5.17
CA PRO A 473 -8.60 -14.40 -6.06
C PRO A 473 -8.28 -14.19 -7.54
N ARG A 474 -7.76 -13.01 -7.90
CA ARG A 474 -7.45 -12.62 -9.28
C ARG A 474 -5.99 -12.17 -9.36
N PRO A 475 -5.37 -12.28 -10.54
CA PRO A 475 -4.07 -11.65 -10.76
C PRO A 475 -4.14 -10.14 -10.54
N ILE A 476 -3.09 -9.58 -9.94
CA ILE A 476 -2.86 -8.14 -9.77
C ILE A 476 -1.53 -7.84 -10.47
N ASP A 477 -1.49 -6.85 -11.35
CA ASP A 477 -0.32 -6.62 -12.22
C ASP A 477 0.08 -7.90 -12.98
N GLU A 478 -0.92 -8.59 -13.54
CA GLU A 478 -0.77 -9.85 -14.29
C GLU A 478 -0.16 -11.02 -13.51
N ARG A 479 -0.03 -10.89 -12.18
CA ARG A 479 0.60 -11.89 -11.31
C ARG A 479 -0.35 -12.47 -10.28
N VAL A 480 -0.20 -13.76 -10.02
CA VAL A 480 -0.80 -14.39 -8.85
C VAL A 480 0.11 -14.15 -7.65
N TRP A 481 -0.40 -13.48 -6.63
CA TRP A 481 0.35 -13.12 -5.44
C TRP A 481 0.24 -14.19 -4.35
N MET A 482 1.39 -14.69 -3.90
CA MET A 482 1.50 -15.71 -2.87
C MET A 482 2.24 -15.16 -1.63
N PRO A 483 1.99 -15.67 -0.42
CA PRO A 483 2.88 -15.42 0.71
C PRO A 483 4.30 -15.91 0.41
N ALA A 484 5.33 -15.14 0.79
CA ALA A 484 6.71 -15.52 0.51
C ALA A 484 7.20 -16.74 1.29
N ARG A 485 6.70 -16.91 2.52
CA ARG A 485 7.06 -18.03 3.38
C ARG A 485 5.90 -19.01 3.49
N GLU A 486 6.22 -20.30 3.39
CA GLU A 486 5.31 -21.39 3.68
C GLU A 486 5.43 -21.82 5.14
N TYR A 487 4.39 -22.43 5.69
CA TYR A 487 4.45 -23.04 7.02
C TYR A 487 5.50 -24.15 7.11
N PRO A 488 6.20 -24.30 8.25
CA PRO A 488 7.05 -25.45 8.49
C PRO A 488 6.28 -26.76 8.37
N THR A 489 6.93 -27.81 7.86
CA THR A 489 6.33 -29.15 7.71
C THR A 489 6.33 -29.98 9.00
N ASP A 490 6.71 -29.39 10.13
CA ASP A 490 6.78 -30.10 11.42
C ASP A 490 5.37 -30.49 11.88
N LYS A 491 5.15 -31.81 12.01
CA LYS A 491 3.88 -32.39 12.45
C LYS A 491 3.59 -32.14 13.93
N ASN A 492 4.61 -31.81 14.72
CA ASN A 492 4.48 -31.51 16.13
C ASN A 492 4.28 -30.02 16.41
N LEU A 493 4.27 -29.17 15.36
CA LEU A 493 4.05 -27.75 15.49
C LEU A 493 2.65 -27.46 16.04
N GLN A 494 2.58 -27.05 17.30
CA GLN A 494 1.34 -26.58 17.91
C GLN A 494 1.15 -25.09 17.59
N ASP A 495 0.55 -24.82 16.44
CA ASP A 495 0.15 -23.48 16.03
C ASP A 495 -1.36 -23.40 15.73
N GLU A 496 -2.01 -22.42 16.32
CA GLU A 496 -3.43 -22.10 16.13
C GLU A 496 -3.63 -20.75 15.43
N PHE A 497 -2.85 -19.73 15.81
CA PHE A 497 -3.07 -18.33 15.43
C PHE A 497 -2.06 -17.80 14.42
N GLY A 498 -1.19 -18.65 13.92
CA GLY A 498 -0.05 -18.21 13.14
C GLY A 498 1.20 -18.02 13.97
N GLY A 499 2.19 -17.41 13.36
CA GLY A 499 3.47 -17.22 13.99
C GLY A 499 4.30 -16.23 13.22
N VAL A 500 5.59 -16.24 13.51
CA VAL A 500 6.58 -15.41 12.85
C VAL A 500 7.75 -16.25 12.40
N PHE A 501 8.41 -15.81 11.35
CA PHE A 501 9.78 -16.24 11.08
C PHE A 501 10.76 -15.34 11.82
N THR A 502 11.93 -15.86 12.17
CA THR A 502 13.04 -15.06 12.70
C THR A 502 14.33 -15.35 11.94
N ASP A 503 15.32 -14.47 12.09
CA ASP A 503 16.68 -14.66 11.59
C ASP A 503 17.61 -15.37 12.58
N MET A 504 17.07 -15.91 13.69
CA MET A 504 17.82 -16.66 14.68
C MET A 504 17.86 -18.15 14.37
N GLU A 505 19.06 -18.71 14.24
CA GLU A 505 19.28 -20.14 14.00
C GLU A 505 18.68 -21.00 15.13
N GLY A 506 17.92 -22.03 14.77
CA GLY A 506 17.20 -22.89 15.70
C GLY A 506 15.87 -22.31 16.22
N GLU A 507 15.54 -21.06 15.89
CA GLU A 507 14.26 -20.41 16.19
C GLU A 507 13.63 -19.83 14.90
N GLU A 508 13.77 -20.52 13.77
CA GLU A 508 13.40 -19.99 12.46
C GLU A 508 11.90 -19.70 12.35
N PHE A 509 11.06 -20.52 12.99
CA PHE A 509 9.62 -20.27 13.09
C PHE A 509 9.14 -20.42 14.52
N ILE A 510 8.47 -19.39 15.03
CA ILE A 510 7.93 -19.34 16.39
C ILE A 510 6.41 -19.14 16.30
N PRO A 511 5.57 -20.07 16.82
CA PRO A 511 4.13 -19.86 16.94
C PRO A 511 3.82 -18.60 17.74
N LEU A 512 2.74 -17.89 17.39
CA LEU A 512 2.39 -16.60 17.97
C LEU A 512 2.20 -16.69 19.48
N GLN A 513 1.66 -17.81 19.98
CA GLN A 513 1.48 -18.06 21.40
C GLN A 513 2.81 -18.09 22.15
N GLN A 514 3.84 -18.69 21.55
CA GLN A 514 5.18 -18.74 22.12
C GLN A 514 5.89 -17.40 21.93
N PHE A 515 5.76 -16.78 20.76
CA PHE A 515 6.43 -15.52 20.44
C PHE A 515 5.99 -14.41 21.39
N CYS A 516 4.67 -14.24 21.58
CA CYS A 516 4.13 -13.20 22.46
C CYS A 516 4.16 -13.58 23.94
N GLY A 517 4.25 -14.86 24.30
CA GLY A 517 4.35 -15.32 25.69
C GLY A 517 3.29 -14.68 26.59
N ASP A 518 3.74 -13.99 27.64
CA ASP A 518 2.87 -13.31 28.62
C ASP A 518 2.00 -12.20 28.00
N ASP A 519 2.43 -11.62 26.87
CA ASP A 519 1.72 -10.56 26.15
C ASP A 519 0.63 -11.11 25.20
N LEU A 520 0.46 -12.43 25.11
CA LEU A 520 -0.50 -13.05 24.18
C LEU A 520 -1.93 -12.51 24.34
N ILE A 521 -2.39 -12.34 25.59
CA ILE A 521 -3.75 -11.82 25.85
C ILE A 521 -3.88 -10.38 25.34
N SER A 522 -2.84 -9.56 25.47
CA SER A 522 -2.83 -8.21 24.91
C SER A 522 -2.84 -8.25 23.37
N ALA A 523 -2.16 -9.23 22.77
CA ALA A 523 -2.06 -9.39 21.33
C ALA A 523 -3.37 -9.87 20.67
N ILE A 524 -4.06 -10.84 21.26
CA ILE A 524 -5.20 -11.54 20.61
C ILE A 524 -6.49 -11.54 21.44
N GLY A 525 -6.53 -10.78 22.53
CA GLY A 525 -7.65 -10.76 23.47
C GLY A 525 -7.79 -12.08 24.25
N THR A 526 -8.74 -12.10 25.19
CA THR A 526 -9.11 -13.32 25.92
C THR A 526 -9.93 -14.25 25.03
N GLU A 527 -9.95 -15.55 25.36
CA GLU A 527 -11.05 -16.39 24.89
C GLU A 527 -12.29 -15.79 25.47
N VAL A 528 -13.19 -15.33 24.60
CA VAL A 528 -14.48 -14.93 25.08
C VAL A 528 -15.49 -15.94 24.63
N GLU A 529 -16.23 -16.49 25.59
CA GLU A 529 -17.49 -17.23 25.38
C GLU A 529 -18.59 -16.32 24.77
N PHE A 530 -18.23 -15.20 24.12
CA PHE A 530 -19.19 -14.24 23.62
C PHE A 530 -19.96 -14.82 22.43
N PRO A 531 -21.30 -14.83 22.49
CA PRO A 531 -22.05 -14.77 21.25
C PRO A 531 -21.73 -13.42 20.61
N LEU A 532 -21.45 -13.43 19.30
CA LEU A 532 -21.27 -12.25 18.42
C LEU A 532 -22.49 -11.29 18.39
N SER A 533 -23.41 -11.40 19.35
CA SER A 533 -24.68 -10.67 19.49
C SER A 533 -24.51 -9.22 19.96
N ARG A 534 -23.31 -8.77 20.30
CA ARG A 534 -23.06 -7.41 20.83
C ARG A 534 -22.26 -6.46 19.93
N LEU A 535 -22.01 -6.81 18.66
CA LEU A 535 -21.45 -5.86 17.68
C LEU A 535 -22.52 -4.88 17.12
N THR A 536 -23.56 -4.57 17.89
CA THR A 536 -24.71 -3.76 17.47
C THR A 536 -24.92 -2.45 18.26
N GLU A 537 -23.92 -2.00 19.01
CA GLU A 537 -23.95 -0.67 19.66
C GLU A 537 -22.86 0.29 19.15
#